data_AF-A0A2H0TKL0-F1
#
_entry.id   AF-A0A2H0TKL0-F1
#
_cell.length_a   1.000
_cell.length_b   1.000
_cell.length_c   1.000
_cell.angle_alpha   90.00
_cell.angle_beta   90.00
_cell.angle_gamma   90.00
#
_symmetry.space_group_name_H-M   'P 1'
#
loop_
_entity.id
_entity.type
_entity.pdbx_description
1 polymer ?
#
loop_
_entity_poly.entity_id
_entity_poly.type
_entity_poly.pdbx_seq_one_letter_code
_entity_poly.pdbx_strand_id
1 'polypeptide(L)'
;CYPRVFITHQPKKLYPKPYTLNPKYVGPFVDGKALKQSLKVLRKVFPYRTCRSLPKRPCLWYQLGRCLAPCFLESKLGKLIPGGKTQIKKDSQRNAKNLLKILEKGKIQVLKDLKKEMKAASAFQDFEKAAKIRDQIEALEKVLAHAKIFEEFYLTQKINWLQIQKILQQISKTKKSVARIEAYDVSNIQGQEATGSMVTFINGLPDKNFYRRFKIKNRVPPFLNERKGRDEGEDENEVLIALQGKPNDVAMIKEVLTRRFKHLEWGLPDFILIDGGIAQLNAALNCKLQIANCKLIKVVALAKKENKLYIEGQEKPIALKSFPREVFNLILQLRDEAHRFAISYHRKLREIDLRPKNWYY
;
A
#
# COMPACT_ATOMS: atom_id res chain seq x y z
N CYS A 1 -13.91 -31.66 -1.47
CA CYS A 1 -13.88 -30.24 -1.88
C CYS A 1 -12.45 -29.88 -2.27
N TYR A 2 -12.27 -29.01 -3.28
CA TYR A 2 -10.95 -28.47 -3.68
C TYR A 2 -10.83 -27.04 -3.14
N PRO A 3 -10.12 -26.82 -2.01
CA PRO A 3 -10.07 -25.52 -1.37
C PRO A 3 -9.51 -24.45 -2.30
N ARG A 4 -10.14 -23.28 -2.29
CA ARG A 4 -9.67 -22.09 -3.01
C ARG A 4 -9.07 -21.12 -2.00
N VAL A 5 -7.93 -20.55 -2.33
CA VAL A 5 -7.31 -19.47 -1.54
C VAL A 5 -7.43 -18.17 -2.30
N PHE A 6 -7.87 -17.11 -1.63
CA PHE A 6 -7.94 -15.76 -2.18
C PHE A 6 -7.81 -14.72 -1.06
N ILE A 7 -7.43 -13.50 -1.43
CA ILE A 7 -7.30 -12.37 -0.51
C ILE A 7 -8.58 -11.53 -0.62
N THR A 8 -9.10 -11.05 0.51
CA THR A 8 -10.21 -10.09 0.54
C THR A 8 -9.92 -8.99 1.57
N HIS A 9 -10.33 -7.76 1.25
CA HIS A 9 -10.33 -6.62 2.16
C HIS A 9 -11.69 -6.42 2.84
N GLN A 10 -12.71 -7.21 2.45
CA GLN A 10 -14.09 -7.09 2.93
C GLN A 10 -14.64 -8.48 3.27
N PRO A 11 -14.29 -9.04 4.45
CA PRO A 11 -14.71 -10.39 4.82
C PRO A 11 -16.24 -10.54 4.94
N LYS A 12 -16.96 -9.47 5.28
CA LYS A 12 -18.41 -9.46 5.55
C LYS A 12 -19.32 -9.17 4.33
N LYS A 13 -18.78 -8.76 3.17
CA LYS A 13 -19.58 -8.31 1.99
C LYS A 13 -19.52 -9.25 0.78
N LEU A 14 -18.85 -10.40 0.89
CA LEU A 14 -18.79 -11.34 -0.22
C LEU A 14 -20.00 -12.28 -0.15
N TYR A 15 -20.91 -12.11 -1.12
CA TYR A 15 -21.85 -13.06 -1.74
C TYR A 15 -23.32 -12.57 -1.78
N PRO A 16 -23.85 -12.17 -2.95
CA PRO A 16 -25.26 -12.42 -3.24
C PRO A 16 -25.47 -13.94 -3.35
N LYS A 17 -26.56 -14.46 -2.78
CA LYS A 17 -27.04 -15.86 -2.89
C LYS A 17 -26.92 -16.32 -4.37
N PRO A 18 -26.41 -17.54 -4.65
CA PRO A 18 -26.87 -18.79 -4.02
C PRO A 18 -25.76 -19.71 -3.46
N TYR A 19 -24.50 -19.27 -3.32
CA TYR A 19 -23.42 -20.15 -2.86
C TYR A 19 -23.24 -20.16 -1.34
N THR A 20 -23.67 -21.23 -0.68
CA THR A 20 -23.33 -21.58 0.72
C THR A 20 -21.87 -22.01 0.82
N LEU A 21 -20.94 -21.07 0.71
CA LEU A 21 -19.54 -21.30 1.05
C LEU A 21 -19.31 -20.80 2.47
N ASN A 22 -18.76 -21.66 3.34
CA ASN A 22 -18.30 -21.30 4.69
C ASN A 22 -16.77 -21.12 4.66
N PRO A 23 -16.26 -19.93 4.28
CA PRO A 23 -14.82 -19.68 4.21
C PRO A 23 -14.20 -19.57 5.60
N LYS A 24 -12.97 -20.09 5.73
CA LYS A 24 -12.12 -19.78 6.89
C LYS A 24 -11.35 -18.50 6.62
N TYR A 25 -11.44 -17.55 7.54
CA TYR A 25 -10.69 -16.29 7.49
C TYR A 25 -9.45 -16.37 8.36
N VAL A 26 -8.34 -15.86 7.83
CA VAL A 26 -7.09 -15.66 8.58
C VAL A 26 -6.70 -14.20 8.40
N GLY A 27 -6.26 -13.54 9.48
CA GLY A 27 -6.00 -12.10 9.54
C GLY A 27 -6.79 -11.42 10.67
N PRO A 28 -6.85 -10.08 10.70
CA PRO A 28 -6.44 -9.13 9.66
C PRO A 28 -4.91 -9.05 9.46
N PHE A 29 -4.48 -8.77 8.23
CA PHE A 29 -3.07 -8.56 7.88
C PHE A 29 -2.82 -7.09 7.56
N VAL A 30 -1.80 -6.49 8.18
CA VAL A 30 -1.48 -5.05 8.06
C VAL A 30 -0.87 -4.66 6.70
N ASP A 31 -0.11 -5.56 6.05
CA ASP A 31 0.45 -5.33 4.71
C ASP A 31 -0.01 -6.38 3.70
N GLY A 32 -0.99 -6.00 2.87
CA GLY A 32 -1.49 -6.85 1.78
C GLY A 32 -0.46 -7.15 0.69
N LYS A 33 0.57 -6.30 0.49
CA LYS A 33 1.63 -6.54 -0.50
C LYS A 33 2.59 -7.61 0.00
N ALA A 34 3.04 -7.51 1.26
CA ALA A 34 3.81 -8.55 1.92
C ALA A 34 3.05 -9.88 1.91
N LEU A 35 1.77 -9.87 2.32
CA LEU A 35 0.91 -11.07 2.27
C LEU A 35 0.85 -11.68 0.87
N LYS A 36 0.66 -10.86 -0.17
CA LYS A 36 0.58 -11.34 -1.56
C LYS A 36 1.91 -11.97 -2.02
N GLN A 37 3.05 -11.40 -1.63
CA GLN A 37 4.37 -11.97 -1.93
C GLN A 37 4.57 -13.28 -1.17
N SER A 38 4.29 -13.31 0.13
CA SER A 38 4.35 -14.52 0.95
C SER A 38 3.50 -15.64 0.35
N LEU A 39 2.26 -15.34 -0.05
CA LEU A 39 1.37 -16.30 -0.71
C LEU A 39 1.91 -16.77 -2.08
N LYS A 40 2.43 -15.87 -2.92
CA LYS A 40 3.04 -16.23 -4.22
C LYS A 40 4.18 -17.23 -4.03
N VAL A 41 4.94 -17.05 -2.96
CA VAL A 41 6.09 -17.85 -2.63
C VAL A 41 5.67 -19.18 -2.00
N LEU A 42 4.76 -19.17 -1.02
CA LEU A 42 4.19 -20.36 -0.41
C LEU A 42 3.48 -21.26 -1.43
N ARG A 43 2.90 -20.68 -2.48
CA ARG A 43 2.28 -21.43 -3.58
C ARG A 43 3.27 -22.31 -4.36
N LYS A 44 4.57 -22.03 -4.28
CA LYS A 44 5.61 -22.90 -4.84
C LYS A 44 5.75 -24.21 -4.05
N VAL A 45 5.58 -24.11 -2.73
CA VAL A 45 5.75 -25.23 -1.77
C VAL A 45 4.44 -26.00 -1.61
N PHE A 46 3.33 -25.27 -1.45
CA PHE A 46 1.98 -25.80 -1.28
C PHE A 46 1.11 -25.32 -2.45
N PRO A 47 1.12 -26.01 -3.60
CA PRO A 47 0.26 -25.68 -4.73
C PRO A 47 -1.21 -25.57 -4.31
N TYR A 48 -1.84 -24.43 -4.61
CA TYR A 48 -3.25 -24.18 -4.34
C TYR A 48 -3.92 -23.45 -5.50
N ARG A 49 -5.24 -23.57 -5.63
CA ARG A 49 -6.01 -22.89 -6.69
C ARG A 49 -6.50 -21.52 -6.23
N THR A 50 -6.58 -20.60 -7.18
CA THR A 50 -7.11 -19.23 -7.00
C THR A 50 -8.32 -18.93 -7.87
N CYS A 51 -8.63 -19.79 -8.85
CA CYS A 51 -9.74 -19.63 -9.78
C CYS A 51 -11.10 -19.59 -9.05
N ARG A 52 -12.00 -18.70 -9.51
CA ARG A 52 -13.33 -18.51 -8.91
C ARG A 52 -14.21 -19.75 -9.10
N SER A 53 -14.36 -20.18 -10.33
CA SER A 53 -14.94 -21.47 -10.73
C SER A 53 -13.84 -22.40 -11.28
N LEU A 54 -14.12 -23.69 -11.37
CA LEU A 54 -13.22 -24.64 -12.03
C LEU A 54 -13.37 -24.50 -13.55
N PRO A 55 -12.32 -24.07 -14.28
CA PRO A 55 -12.36 -24.03 -15.74
C PRO A 55 -12.34 -25.45 -16.33
N LYS A 56 -12.67 -25.59 -17.62
CA LYS A 56 -12.61 -26.88 -18.34
C LYS A 56 -11.18 -27.29 -18.76
N ARG A 57 -10.22 -26.35 -18.73
CA ARG A 57 -8.83 -26.58 -19.12
C ARG A 57 -7.86 -26.15 -18.01
N PRO A 58 -6.71 -26.82 -17.83
CA PRO A 58 -5.68 -26.39 -16.90
C PRO A 58 -5.17 -24.98 -17.24
N CYS A 59 -4.90 -24.19 -16.20
CA CYS A 59 -4.35 -22.85 -16.35
C CYS A 59 -2.82 -22.84 -16.24
N LEU A 60 -2.20 -21.71 -16.59
CA LEU A 60 -0.75 -21.50 -16.47
C LEU A 60 -0.18 -21.89 -15.10
N TRP A 61 -0.94 -21.67 -14.01
CA TRP A 61 -0.48 -22.06 -12.67
C TRP A 61 -0.28 -23.57 -12.51
N TYR A 62 -1.02 -24.41 -13.22
CA TYR A 62 -0.76 -25.85 -13.23
C TYR A 62 0.53 -26.18 -13.98
N GLN A 63 0.72 -25.59 -15.16
CA GLN A 63 1.91 -25.78 -15.98
C GLN A 63 3.19 -25.36 -15.22
N LEU A 64 3.10 -24.33 -14.37
CA LEU A 64 4.18 -23.87 -13.51
C LEU A 64 4.32 -24.67 -12.18
N GLY A 65 3.54 -25.74 -11.97
CA GLY A 65 3.57 -26.53 -10.74
C GLY A 65 3.06 -25.79 -9.49
N ARG A 66 2.14 -24.82 -9.66
CA ARG A 66 1.58 -23.97 -8.59
C ARG A 66 0.11 -24.23 -8.30
N CYS A 67 -0.48 -25.21 -8.97
CA CYS A 67 -1.85 -25.68 -8.79
C CYS A 67 -1.90 -27.17 -9.13
N LEU A 68 -2.72 -27.96 -8.43
CA LEU A 68 -2.90 -29.40 -8.71
C LEU A 68 -3.92 -29.69 -9.83
N ALA A 69 -4.38 -28.65 -10.53
CA ALA A 69 -5.39 -28.73 -11.59
C ALA A 69 -6.61 -29.65 -11.32
N PRO A 70 -7.39 -29.43 -10.25
CA PRO A 70 -8.66 -30.14 -10.09
C PRO A 70 -9.65 -29.87 -11.24
N CYS A 71 -9.43 -28.81 -12.03
CA CYS A 71 -10.15 -28.53 -13.27
C CYS A 71 -9.94 -29.61 -14.36
N PHE A 72 -8.79 -30.27 -14.35
CA PHE A 72 -8.47 -31.32 -15.33
C PHE A 72 -9.31 -32.57 -15.12
N LEU A 73 -9.74 -32.84 -13.88
CA LEU A 73 -10.49 -34.05 -13.51
C LEU A 73 -11.85 -34.15 -14.21
N GLU A 74 -12.43 -33.03 -14.62
CA GLU A 74 -13.70 -33.00 -15.36
C GLU A 74 -13.51 -33.17 -16.89
N SER A 75 -12.26 -33.22 -17.37
CA SER A 75 -11.94 -33.43 -18.79
C SER A 75 -12.01 -34.91 -19.18
N LYS A 76 -12.13 -35.20 -20.50
CA LYS A 76 -12.13 -36.58 -21.02
C LYS A 76 -10.89 -37.38 -20.59
N LEU A 77 -9.69 -36.78 -20.71
CA LEU A 77 -8.44 -37.41 -20.25
C LEU A 77 -8.39 -37.59 -18.74
N GLY A 78 -8.83 -36.59 -17.97
CA GLY A 78 -8.76 -36.63 -16.50
C GLY A 78 -9.64 -37.71 -15.86
N LYS A 79 -10.73 -38.09 -16.54
CA LYS A 79 -11.61 -39.21 -16.12
C LYS A 79 -10.97 -40.60 -16.31
N LEU A 80 -9.97 -40.70 -17.18
CA LEU A 80 -9.28 -41.96 -17.48
C LEU A 80 -8.14 -42.26 -16.49
N ILE A 81 -7.77 -41.32 -15.61
CA ILE A 81 -6.68 -41.50 -14.63
C ILE A 81 -7.23 -42.20 -13.39
N PRO A 82 -6.88 -43.48 -13.13
CA PRO A 82 -7.35 -44.20 -11.96
C PRO A 82 -6.84 -43.54 -10.68
N GLY A 83 -7.72 -43.32 -9.69
CA GLY A 83 -7.33 -42.74 -8.39
C GLY A 83 -6.96 -41.24 -8.40
N GLY A 84 -6.81 -40.60 -9.57
CA GLY A 84 -6.40 -39.20 -9.69
C GLY A 84 -7.32 -38.22 -8.96
N LYS A 85 -8.64 -38.47 -8.97
CA LYS A 85 -9.64 -37.67 -8.25
C LYS A 85 -9.44 -37.72 -6.73
N THR A 86 -9.16 -38.89 -6.19
CA THR A 86 -8.95 -39.10 -4.75
C THR A 86 -7.63 -38.47 -4.31
N GLN A 87 -6.56 -38.67 -5.08
CA GLN A 87 -5.23 -38.14 -4.77
C GLN A 87 -5.19 -36.61 -4.81
N ILE A 88 -5.64 -35.99 -5.92
CA ILE A 88 -5.67 -34.52 -6.06
C ILE A 88 -6.52 -33.87 -4.98
N LYS A 89 -7.63 -34.51 -4.58
CA LYS A 89 -8.48 -34.03 -3.48
C LYS A 89 -7.73 -34.05 -2.14
N LYS A 90 -7.09 -35.18 -1.79
CA LYS A 90 -6.30 -35.32 -0.55
C LYS A 90 -5.16 -34.29 -0.51
N ASP A 91 -4.40 -34.17 -1.60
CA ASP A 91 -3.27 -33.24 -1.68
C ASP A 91 -3.71 -31.77 -1.63
N SER A 92 -4.81 -31.42 -2.30
CA SER A 92 -5.37 -30.06 -2.24
C SER A 92 -5.81 -29.68 -0.83
N GLN A 93 -6.43 -30.61 -0.11
CA GLN A 93 -6.86 -30.38 1.28
C GLN A 93 -5.67 -30.27 2.22
N ARG A 94 -4.66 -31.13 2.04
CA ARG A 94 -3.42 -31.10 2.80
C ARG A 94 -2.65 -29.80 2.60
N ASN A 95 -2.48 -29.35 1.36
CA ASN A 95 -1.83 -28.08 1.04
C ASN A 95 -2.55 -26.89 1.67
N ALA A 96 -3.88 -26.86 1.61
CA ALA A 96 -4.67 -25.80 2.24
C ALA A 96 -4.54 -25.82 3.77
N LYS A 97 -4.53 -27.00 4.39
CA LYS A 97 -4.34 -27.14 5.85
C LYS A 97 -2.94 -26.67 6.29
N ASN A 98 -1.90 -27.02 5.53
CA ASN A 98 -0.54 -26.57 5.81
C ASN A 98 -0.41 -25.06 5.63
N LEU A 99 -1.00 -24.50 4.58
CA LEU A 99 -1.05 -23.06 4.37
C LEU A 99 -1.74 -22.34 5.52
N LEU A 100 -2.89 -22.86 5.98
CA LEU A 100 -3.62 -22.32 7.12
C LEU A 100 -2.76 -22.36 8.40
N LYS A 101 -2.14 -23.51 8.70
CA LYS A 101 -1.23 -23.66 9.85
C LYS A 101 -0.07 -22.66 9.82
N ILE A 102 0.54 -22.42 8.67
CA ILE A 102 1.65 -21.45 8.56
C ILE A 102 1.16 -20.04 8.90
N LEU A 103 -0.03 -19.67 8.42
CA LEU A 103 -0.60 -18.34 8.62
C LEU A 103 -1.16 -18.13 10.05
N GLU A 104 -1.60 -19.19 10.73
CA GLU A 104 -2.19 -19.12 12.09
C GLU A 104 -1.19 -19.41 13.21
N LYS A 105 -0.39 -20.48 13.08
CA LYS A 105 0.45 -21.05 14.16
C LYS A 105 1.95 -20.80 13.95
N GLY A 106 2.31 -20.14 12.87
CA GLY A 106 3.69 -19.81 12.53
C GLY A 106 4.46 -20.93 11.84
N LYS A 107 5.52 -20.50 11.17
CA LYS A 107 6.38 -21.27 10.25
C LYS A 107 7.15 -22.43 10.89
N ILE A 108 7.54 -22.29 12.16
CA ILE A 108 8.44 -23.23 12.86
C ILE A 108 7.78 -24.61 12.99
N GLN A 109 6.50 -24.64 13.37
CA GLN A 109 5.79 -25.90 13.57
C GLN A 109 5.60 -26.69 12.27
N VAL A 110 5.32 -26.00 11.16
CA VAL A 110 5.10 -26.67 9.86
C VAL A 110 6.39 -27.22 9.29
N LEU A 111 7.52 -26.52 9.48
CA LEU A 111 8.84 -27.07 9.16
C LEU A 111 9.15 -28.35 9.96
N LYS A 112 8.84 -28.35 11.26
CA LYS A 112 9.03 -29.51 12.14
C LYS A 112 8.16 -30.70 11.69
N ASP A 113 6.90 -30.45 11.37
CA ASP A 113 5.96 -31.46 10.84
C ASP A 113 6.48 -32.07 9.53
N LEU A 114 6.94 -31.24 8.58
CA LEU A 114 7.47 -31.69 7.29
C LEU A 114 8.76 -32.51 7.45
N LYS A 115 9.69 -32.08 8.31
CA LYS A 115 10.92 -32.83 8.62
C LYS A 115 10.61 -34.20 9.20
N LYS A 116 9.61 -34.31 10.08
CA LYS A 116 9.15 -35.58 10.64
C LYS A 116 8.56 -36.48 9.55
N GLU A 117 7.74 -35.92 8.67
CA GLU A 117 7.11 -36.68 7.58
C GLU A 117 8.13 -37.17 6.53
N MET A 118 9.11 -36.34 6.19
CA MET A 118 10.22 -36.70 5.31
C MET A 118 11.03 -37.89 5.88
N LYS A 119 11.39 -37.81 7.17
CA LYS A 119 12.11 -38.90 7.86
C LYS A 119 11.29 -40.19 7.89
N ALA A 120 9.99 -40.09 8.16
CA ALA A 120 9.10 -41.25 8.13
C ALA A 120 9.02 -41.87 6.73
N ALA A 121 8.81 -41.07 5.67
CA ALA A 121 8.78 -41.57 4.29
C ALA A 121 10.11 -42.25 3.91
N SER A 122 11.25 -41.67 4.30
CA SER A 122 12.56 -42.28 4.07
C SER A 122 12.75 -43.59 4.84
N ALA A 123 12.25 -43.69 6.08
CA ALA A 123 12.29 -44.91 6.87
C ALA A 123 11.41 -46.02 6.27
N PHE A 124 10.30 -45.65 5.65
CA PHE A 124 9.43 -46.56 4.88
C PHE A 124 9.92 -46.82 3.44
N GLN A 125 11.14 -46.40 3.08
CA GLN A 125 11.73 -46.55 1.74
C GLN A 125 10.92 -45.90 0.60
N ASP A 126 10.03 -44.96 0.92
CA ASP A 126 9.30 -44.14 -0.06
C ASP A 126 10.15 -42.92 -0.44
N PHE A 127 11.21 -43.17 -1.23
CA PHE A 127 12.22 -42.18 -1.57
C PHE A 127 11.69 -41.04 -2.46
N GLU A 128 10.73 -41.31 -3.34
CA GLU A 128 10.13 -40.29 -4.20
C GLU A 128 9.35 -39.27 -3.36
N LYS A 129 8.54 -39.75 -2.41
CA LYS A 129 7.83 -38.87 -1.47
C LYS A 129 8.80 -38.14 -0.55
N ALA A 130 9.85 -38.82 -0.05
CA ALA A 130 10.85 -38.20 0.80
C ALA A 130 11.59 -37.07 0.06
N ALA A 131 11.99 -37.28 -1.19
CA ALA A 131 12.62 -36.26 -2.03
C ALA A 131 11.70 -35.07 -2.27
N LYS A 132 10.42 -35.31 -2.59
CA LYS A 132 9.43 -34.24 -2.76
C LYS A 132 9.24 -33.40 -1.49
N ILE A 133 9.20 -34.03 -0.31
CA ILE A 133 9.08 -33.32 0.97
C ILE A 133 10.38 -32.57 1.30
N ARG A 134 11.55 -33.15 1.01
CA ARG A 134 12.86 -32.47 1.15
C ARG A 134 12.90 -31.20 0.34
N ASP A 135 12.52 -31.26 -0.94
CA ASP A 135 12.53 -30.10 -1.82
C ASP A 135 11.51 -29.04 -1.35
N GLN A 136 10.38 -29.47 -0.78
CA GLN A 136 9.44 -28.57 -0.11
C GLN A 136 10.04 -27.89 1.14
N ILE A 137 10.81 -28.63 1.95
CA ILE A 137 11.51 -28.08 3.12
C ILE A 137 12.55 -27.06 2.66
N GLU A 138 13.40 -27.39 1.69
CA GLU A 138 14.44 -26.50 1.18
C GLU A 138 13.83 -25.24 0.56
N ALA A 139 12.78 -25.41 -0.26
CA ALA A 139 12.05 -24.28 -0.80
C ALA A 139 11.44 -23.43 0.32
N LEU A 140 10.82 -24.03 1.33
CA LEU A 140 10.28 -23.30 2.47
C LEU A 140 11.38 -22.58 3.27
N GLU A 141 12.53 -23.21 3.50
CA GLU A 141 13.67 -22.62 4.21
C GLU A 141 14.28 -21.45 3.43
N LYS A 142 14.47 -21.56 2.11
CA LYS A 142 14.92 -20.44 1.25
C LYS A 142 13.94 -19.28 1.28
N VAL A 143 12.65 -19.60 1.23
CA VAL A 143 11.57 -18.62 1.33
C VAL A 143 11.57 -17.93 2.69
N LEU A 144 11.84 -18.69 3.75
CA LEU A 144 11.92 -18.17 5.11
C LEU A 144 13.21 -17.43 5.39
N ALA A 145 14.31 -17.75 4.71
CA ALA A 145 15.55 -16.98 4.74
C ALA A 145 15.34 -15.62 4.06
N HIS A 146 14.68 -15.58 2.90
CA HIS A 146 14.29 -14.33 2.25
C HIS A 146 13.24 -13.57 3.08
N ALA A 147 12.26 -14.27 3.64
CA ALA A 147 11.27 -13.67 4.53
C ALA A 147 11.89 -13.22 5.85
N LYS A 148 12.93 -13.88 6.39
CA LYS A 148 13.75 -13.40 7.50
C LYS A 148 14.52 -12.17 7.06
N ILE A 149 15.11 -12.08 5.88
CA ILE A 149 15.74 -10.83 5.42
C ILE A 149 14.70 -9.70 5.36
N PHE A 150 13.47 -9.98 4.92
CA PHE A 150 12.38 -8.99 4.99
C PHE A 150 11.92 -8.71 6.43
N GLU A 151 11.73 -9.73 7.25
CA GLU A 151 11.20 -9.66 8.62
C GLU A 151 12.25 -9.15 9.60
N GLU A 152 13.54 -9.36 9.36
CA GLU A 152 14.71 -8.80 10.00
C GLU A 152 14.95 -7.39 9.47
N PHE A 153 14.66 -7.07 8.20
CA PHE A 153 14.51 -5.68 7.75
C PHE A 153 13.30 -4.97 8.41
N TYR A 154 12.22 -5.69 8.75
CA TYR A 154 11.06 -5.17 9.50
C TYR A 154 11.22 -5.25 11.04
N LEU A 155 12.07 -6.12 11.60
CA LEU A 155 12.32 -6.35 13.04
C LEU A 155 13.59 -5.65 13.52
N THR A 156 14.60 -5.43 12.66
CA THR A 156 15.59 -4.35 12.85
C THR A 156 14.92 -2.98 12.77
N GLN A 157 13.74 -2.93 12.12
CA GLN A 157 12.72 -1.91 12.32
C GLN A 157 11.68 -2.30 13.39
N LYS A 158 12.13 -2.86 14.53
CA LYS A 158 11.60 -2.32 15.78
C LYS A 158 12.12 -0.90 15.86
N ILE A 159 11.58 -0.02 15.00
CA ILE A 159 11.69 1.41 15.10
C ILE A 159 11.46 1.65 16.58
N ASN A 160 12.44 2.20 17.28
CA ASN A 160 12.19 2.67 18.62
C ASN A 160 11.26 3.87 18.47
N TRP A 161 10.00 3.60 18.13
CA TRP A 161 9.00 4.60 17.80
C TRP A 161 8.84 5.51 19.00
N LEU A 162 8.94 4.96 20.20
CA LEU A 162 8.93 5.73 21.42
C LEU A 162 10.10 6.74 21.47
N GLN A 163 11.31 6.35 21.06
CA GLN A 163 12.45 7.27 20.95
C GLN A 163 12.27 8.29 19.81
N ILE A 164 11.87 7.86 18.61
CA ILE A 164 11.63 8.77 17.49
C ILE A 164 10.51 9.76 17.83
N GLN A 165 9.44 9.29 18.42
CA GLN A 165 8.32 10.09 18.90
C GLN A 165 8.80 11.12 19.90
N LYS A 166 9.63 10.75 20.89
CA LYS A 166 10.24 11.69 21.84
C LYS A 166 11.08 12.75 21.12
N ILE A 167 11.88 12.36 20.13
CA ILE A 167 12.70 13.29 19.36
C ILE A 167 11.81 14.24 18.53
N LEU A 168 10.78 13.72 17.84
CA LEU A 168 9.81 14.53 17.10
C LEU A 168 9.07 15.50 18.01
N GLN A 169 8.73 15.08 19.23
CA GLN A 169 8.12 15.92 20.25
C GLN A 169 9.03 17.07 20.69
N GLN A 170 10.31 16.78 20.92
CA GLN A 170 11.32 17.79 21.27
C GLN A 170 11.52 18.79 20.14
N ILE A 171 11.72 18.31 18.90
CA ILE A 171 11.94 19.16 17.71
C ILE A 171 10.75 20.08 17.46
N SER A 172 9.53 19.54 17.53
CA SER A 172 8.31 20.31 17.26
C SER A 172 7.74 21.04 18.48
N LYS A 173 8.45 20.97 19.62
CA LYS A 173 8.04 21.54 20.92
C LYS A 173 6.58 21.21 21.26
N THR A 174 6.20 19.94 21.13
CA THR A 174 4.85 19.44 21.46
C THR A 174 4.88 18.45 22.60
N LYS A 175 3.92 18.59 23.54
CA LYS A 175 3.68 17.60 24.60
C LYS A 175 2.79 16.44 24.13
N LYS A 176 2.11 16.59 22.99
CA LYS A 176 1.20 15.57 22.46
C LYS A 176 1.98 14.39 21.90
N SER A 177 1.52 13.17 22.18
CA SER A 177 2.02 11.96 21.55
C SER A 177 1.85 12.04 20.03
N VAL A 178 2.95 11.89 19.27
CA VAL A 178 2.88 11.77 17.82
C VAL A 178 2.66 10.30 17.51
N ALA A 179 1.50 9.95 16.96
CA ALA A 179 1.17 8.58 16.54
C ALA A 179 0.82 8.54 15.05
N ARG A 180 0.01 9.51 14.60
CA ARG A 180 -0.44 9.63 13.20
C ARG A 180 0.31 10.75 12.48
N ILE A 181 1.12 10.36 11.50
CA ILE A 181 1.81 11.28 10.60
C ILE A 181 1.17 11.23 9.22
N GLU A 182 0.90 12.39 8.62
CA GLU A 182 0.47 12.49 7.22
C GLU A 182 1.54 13.20 6.39
N ALA A 183 1.83 12.69 5.20
CA ALA A 183 2.77 13.31 4.27
C ALA A 183 2.09 13.64 2.93
N TYR A 184 2.39 14.82 2.41
CA TYR A 184 1.74 15.41 1.25
C TYR A 184 2.75 15.71 0.13
N ASP A 185 2.42 15.28 -1.08
CA ASP A 185 3.13 15.63 -2.32
C ASP A 185 2.11 16.20 -3.33
N VAL A 186 2.48 17.27 -4.02
CA VAL A 186 1.69 17.86 -5.10
C VAL A 186 2.49 17.79 -6.40
N SER A 187 1.81 17.45 -7.48
CA SER A 187 2.44 17.33 -8.79
C SER A 187 1.55 17.90 -9.88
N ASN A 188 2.16 18.73 -10.72
CA ASN A 188 1.53 19.33 -11.89
C ASN A 188 2.12 18.70 -13.15
N ILE A 189 1.28 18.13 -14.02
CA ILE A 189 1.71 17.62 -15.33
C ILE A 189 1.22 18.61 -16.37
N GLN A 190 2.16 19.35 -16.97
CA GLN A 190 2.04 20.10 -18.25
C GLN A 190 0.59 20.35 -18.74
N GLY A 191 -0.20 21.04 -17.91
CA GLY A 191 -1.50 21.59 -18.29
C GLY A 191 -2.76 20.71 -18.19
N GLN A 192 -2.70 19.39 -17.98
CA GLN A 192 -3.92 18.55 -18.13
C GLN A 192 -4.56 18.01 -16.84
N GLU A 193 -3.80 17.56 -15.83
CA GLU A 193 -4.40 17.14 -14.53
C GLU A 193 -3.45 17.36 -13.34
N ALA A 194 -3.71 18.41 -12.56
CA ALA A 194 -3.05 18.67 -11.29
C ALA A 194 -3.53 17.67 -10.20
N THR A 195 -2.60 17.10 -9.42
CA THR A 195 -2.96 16.16 -8.34
C THR A 195 -2.15 16.34 -7.06
N GLY A 196 -2.86 16.19 -5.93
CA GLY A 196 -2.29 16.04 -4.61
C GLY A 196 -2.37 14.60 -4.12
N SER A 197 -1.32 14.14 -3.45
CA SER A 197 -1.21 12.81 -2.86
C SER A 197 -0.98 12.94 -1.36
N MET A 198 -1.72 12.18 -0.57
CA MET A 198 -1.58 12.07 0.87
C MET A 198 -1.31 10.61 1.24
N VAL A 199 -0.25 10.38 2.01
CA VAL A 199 0.08 9.11 2.62
C VAL A 199 0.04 9.25 4.15
N THR A 200 -0.23 8.16 4.85
CA THR A 200 -0.41 8.16 6.30
C THR A 200 0.46 7.09 6.93
N PHE A 201 1.15 7.45 8.00
CA PHE A 201 1.92 6.53 8.83
C PHE A 201 1.30 6.52 10.23
N ILE A 202 1.13 5.33 10.80
CA ILE A 202 0.68 5.10 12.18
C ILE A 202 1.82 4.42 12.92
N ASN A 203 2.29 5.03 14.01
CA ASN A 203 3.40 4.53 14.83
C ASN A 203 4.65 4.20 14.01
N GLY A 204 4.98 5.07 13.05
CA GLY A 204 6.16 4.93 12.18
C GLY A 204 5.98 3.97 10.99
N LEU A 205 4.82 3.35 10.82
CA LEU A 205 4.55 2.40 9.73
C LEU A 205 3.48 2.93 8.77
N PRO A 206 3.63 2.73 7.44
CA PRO A 206 2.66 3.20 6.46
C PRO A 206 1.33 2.44 6.57
N ASP A 207 0.23 3.18 6.68
CA ASP A 207 -1.15 2.65 6.63
C ASP A 207 -1.87 3.11 5.36
N LYS A 208 -1.91 2.21 4.38
CA LYS A 208 -2.47 2.46 3.05
C LYS A 208 -3.99 2.66 3.05
N ASN A 209 -4.70 2.26 4.11
CA ASN A 209 -6.15 2.46 4.19
C ASN A 209 -6.51 3.95 4.29
N PHE A 210 -5.58 4.75 4.82
CA PHE A 210 -5.74 6.20 4.96
C PHE A 210 -5.16 7.00 3.82
N TYR A 211 -4.56 6.37 2.81
CA TYR A 211 -4.01 7.12 1.66
C TYR A 211 -5.14 7.77 0.87
N ARG A 212 -4.91 8.99 0.39
CA ARG A 212 -5.89 9.75 -0.39
C ARG A 212 -5.25 10.46 -1.56
N ARG A 213 -6.01 10.60 -2.63
CA ARG A 213 -5.64 11.40 -3.80
C ARG A 213 -6.66 12.50 -3.98
N PHE A 214 -6.17 13.66 -4.33
CA PHE A 214 -6.96 14.86 -4.55
C PHE A 214 -6.75 15.26 -6.00
N LYS A 215 -7.78 15.07 -6.82
CA LYS A 215 -7.82 15.70 -8.15
C LYS A 215 -8.04 17.20 -7.94
N ILE A 216 -7.08 18.01 -8.36
CA ILE A 216 -7.12 19.47 -8.23
C ILE A 216 -7.76 20.00 -9.49
N LYS A 217 -8.84 20.76 -9.33
CA LYS A 217 -9.53 21.38 -10.47
C LYS A 217 -8.88 22.74 -10.68
N ASN A 218 -8.33 22.99 -11.87
CA ASN A 218 -7.95 24.34 -12.29
C ASN A 218 -9.24 25.17 -12.40
N ARG A 219 -9.69 25.75 -11.29
CA ARG A 219 -10.75 26.75 -11.32
C ARG A 219 -10.07 28.10 -11.20
N VAL A 220 -10.15 28.86 -12.28
CA VAL A 220 -10.07 30.32 -12.23
C VAL A 220 -11.02 30.79 -11.10
N PRO A 221 -10.60 31.67 -10.18
CA PRO A 221 -11.44 32.11 -9.07
C PRO A 221 -12.75 32.73 -9.58
N PRO A 222 -13.89 32.53 -8.88
CA PRO A 222 -15.20 33.06 -9.31
C PRO A 222 -15.28 34.60 -9.37
N PHE A 223 -14.34 35.31 -8.73
CA PHE A 223 -14.35 36.77 -8.57
C PHE A 223 -14.15 37.57 -9.87
N LEU A 224 -13.87 36.91 -11.00
CA LEU A 224 -13.79 37.57 -12.31
C LEU A 224 -15.12 37.65 -13.06
N ASN A 225 -16.14 36.89 -12.64
CA ASN A 225 -17.44 36.94 -13.31
C ASN A 225 -18.29 38.16 -12.90
N GLU A 226 -17.90 38.88 -11.84
CA GLU A 226 -18.70 39.97 -11.26
C GLU A 226 -18.17 41.38 -11.53
N ARG A 227 -16.98 41.54 -12.14
CA ARG A 227 -16.52 42.85 -12.67
C ARG A 227 -16.96 43.02 -14.13
N LYS A 228 -18.27 42.93 -14.39
CA LYS A 228 -18.83 43.49 -15.61
C LYS A 228 -19.26 44.92 -15.32
N GLY A 229 -18.42 45.86 -15.71
CA GLY A 229 -18.76 47.28 -15.80
C GLY A 229 -18.06 48.15 -14.78
N ARG A 230 -16.83 48.57 -15.09
CA ARG A 230 -16.52 49.96 -15.43
C ARG A 230 -15.01 50.15 -15.60
N ASP A 231 -14.72 51.00 -16.58
CA ASP A 231 -13.49 51.69 -16.92
C ASP A 231 -12.45 50.93 -17.75
N GLU A 232 -12.24 51.53 -18.93
CA GLU A 232 -11.41 51.17 -20.07
C GLU A 232 -9.93 51.42 -19.73
N GLY A 233 -9.06 50.43 -19.94
CA GLY A 233 -7.61 50.68 -19.90
C GLY A 233 -6.68 49.51 -19.62
N GLU A 234 -7.16 48.35 -19.17
CA GLU A 234 -6.32 47.16 -19.02
C GLU A 234 -6.74 46.12 -20.07
N ASP A 235 -5.79 45.69 -20.91
CA ASP A 235 -6.01 44.69 -21.94
C ASP A 235 -6.60 43.43 -21.28
N GLU A 236 -7.85 43.08 -21.62
CA GLU A 236 -8.52 41.89 -21.08
C GLU A 236 -7.67 40.63 -21.33
N ASN A 237 -6.83 40.65 -22.38
CA ASN A 237 -5.85 39.60 -22.62
C ASN A 237 -4.69 39.61 -21.61
N GLU A 238 -4.16 40.75 -21.17
CA GLU A 238 -3.10 40.77 -20.14
C GLU A 238 -3.61 40.27 -18.78
N VAL A 239 -4.84 40.62 -18.41
CA VAL A 239 -5.48 40.13 -17.18
C VAL A 239 -5.79 38.63 -17.29
N LEU A 240 -6.34 38.15 -18.41
CA LEU A 240 -6.52 36.70 -18.65
C LEU A 240 -5.19 35.94 -18.76
N ILE A 241 -4.14 36.52 -19.33
CA ILE A 241 -2.80 35.90 -19.45
C ILE A 241 -2.10 35.85 -18.08
N ALA A 242 -2.28 36.86 -17.23
CA ALA A 242 -1.83 36.83 -15.83
C ALA A 242 -2.61 35.82 -14.97
N LEU A 243 -3.87 35.54 -15.31
CA LEU A 243 -4.77 34.60 -14.61
C LEU A 243 -4.78 33.17 -15.19
N GLN A 244 -4.20 32.95 -16.38
CA GLN A 244 -3.76 31.65 -16.89
C GLN A 244 -2.54 31.09 -16.11
N GLY A 245 -2.32 31.59 -14.89
CA GLY A 245 -1.24 31.20 -14.01
C GLY A 245 -1.19 29.68 -13.87
N LYS A 246 -0.10 29.10 -14.37
CA LYS A 246 0.33 27.72 -14.08
C LYS A 246 -0.05 27.38 -12.63
N PRO A 247 -0.67 26.22 -12.35
CA PRO A 247 -0.94 25.79 -10.99
C PRO A 247 0.32 25.94 -10.14
N ASN A 248 0.31 26.88 -9.21
CA ASN A 248 1.42 27.07 -8.29
C ASN A 248 1.29 26.00 -7.21
N ASP A 249 2.36 25.24 -6.95
CA ASP A 249 2.42 24.17 -5.94
C ASP A 249 1.88 24.64 -4.57
N VAL A 250 2.05 25.92 -4.24
CA VAL A 250 1.51 26.53 -3.01
C VAL A 250 -0.03 26.53 -3.00
N ALA A 251 -0.66 26.95 -4.09
CA ALA A 251 -2.12 26.95 -4.23
C ALA A 251 -2.69 25.53 -4.24
N MET A 252 -1.97 24.60 -4.88
CA MET A 252 -2.31 23.18 -4.90
C MET A 252 -2.31 22.57 -3.49
N ILE A 253 -1.26 22.83 -2.70
CA ILE A 253 -1.21 22.39 -1.29
C ILE A 253 -2.35 23.00 -0.48
N LYS A 254 -2.64 24.29 -0.68
CA LYS A 254 -3.75 24.97 0.00
C LYS A 254 -5.08 24.28 -0.29
N GLU A 255 -5.38 23.97 -1.55
CA GLU A 255 -6.62 23.26 -1.91
C GLU A 255 -6.69 21.87 -1.26
N VAL A 256 -5.61 21.09 -1.35
CA VAL A 256 -5.53 19.72 -0.81
C VAL A 256 -5.80 19.74 0.69
N LEU A 257 -5.11 20.61 1.45
CA LEU A 257 -5.25 20.70 2.89
C LEU A 257 -6.62 21.23 3.30
N THR A 258 -7.14 22.25 2.61
CA THR A 258 -8.50 22.76 2.86
C THR A 258 -9.55 21.65 2.71
N ARG A 259 -9.43 20.82 1.67
CA ARG A 259 -10.35 19.68 1.46
C ARG A 259 -10.13 18.59 2.49
N ARG A 260 -8.87 18.25 2.79
CA ARG A 260 -8.51 17.27 3.81
C ARG A 260 -9.13 17.59 5.17
N PHE A 261 -9.06 18.84 5.60
CA PHE A 261 -9.51 19.25 6.92
C PHE A 261 -11.03 19.32 7.07
N LYS A 262 -11.78 19.32 5.97
CA LYS A 262 -13.24 19.11 5.99
C LYS A 262 -13.63 17.66 6.30
N HIS A 263 -12.72 16.71 6.16
CA HIS A 263 -12.95 15.28 6.44
C HIS A 263 -12.51 14.91 7.86
N LEU A 264 -13.31 15.28 8.85
CA LEU A 264 -13.06 14.96 10.26
C LEU A 264 -13.16 13.45 10.54
N GLU A 265 -13.95 12.71 9.76
CA GLU A 265 -14.15 11.28 9.89
C GLU A 265 -12.89 10.44 9.59
N TRP A 266 -11.85 11.05 9.01
CA TRP A 266 -10.55 10.38 8.79
C TRP A 266 -9.62 10.44 10.01
N GLY A 267 -10.03 11.16 11.07
CA GLY A 267 -9.19 11.49 12.22
C GLY A 267 -8.17 12.57 11.89
N LEU A 268 -7.82 13.40 12.88
CA LEU A 268 -6.79 14.43 12.68
C LEU A 268 -5.38 13.84 12.83
N PRO A 269 -4.40 14.28 12.03
CA PRO A 269 -3.01 13.91 12.23
C PRO A 269 -2.42 14.60 13.47
N ASP A 270 -1.38 14.02 14.04
CA ASP A 270 -0.55 14.68 15.06
C ASP A 270 0.59 15.47 14.42
N PHE A 271 1.02 15.04 13.22
CA PHE A 271 2.15 15.60 12.50
C PHE A 271 1.89 15.57 10.99
N ILE A 272 2.25 16.65 10.30
CA ILE A 272 2.10 16.80 8.84
C ILE A 272 3.48 17.11 8.26
N LEU A 273 3.90 16.33 7.27
CA LEU A 273 5.06 16.60 6.42
C LEU A 273 4.60 17.04 5.04
N ILE A 274 5.15 18.15 4.54
CA ILE A 274 4.90 18.65 3.19
C ILE A 274 6.16 18.54 2.37
N ASP A 275 6.05 17.94 1.19
CA ASP A 275 7.14 17.89 0.23
C ASP A 275 7.26 19.22 -0.52
N GLY A 276 7.83 20.23 0.15
CA GLY A 276 7.88 21.61 -0.31
C GLY A 276 8.71 22.51 0.61
N GLY A 277 8.96 23.74 0.17
CA GLY A 277 9.71 24.74 0.95
C GLY A 277 8.84 25.57 1.90
N ILE A 278 9.37 26.71 2.32
CA ILE A 278 8.72 27.63 3.27
C ILE A 278 7.35 28.14 2.80
N ALA A 279 7.18 28.40 1.50
CA ALA A 279 5.92 28.88 0.95
C ALA A 279 4.79 27.86 1.14
N GLN A 280 5.09 26.57 0.93
CA GLN A 280 4.15 25.48 1.16
C GLN A 280 3.88 25.25 2.66
N LEU A 281 4.89 25.42 3.52
CA LEU A 281 4.68 25.41 4.98
C LEU A 281 3.66 26.49 5.39
N ASN A 282 3.87 27.73 4.96
CA ASN A 282 2.99 28.85 5.31
C ASN A 282 1.56 28.64 4.80
N ALA A 283 1.38 28.10 3.59
CA ALA A 283 0.05 27.76 3.08
C ALA A 283 -0.66 26.73 3.96
N ALA A 284 0.08 25.74 4.47
CA ALA A 284 -0.48 24.72 5.35
C ALA A 284 -0.81 25.24 6.75
N LEU A 285 0.03 26.12 7.30
CA LEU A 285 -0.25 26.80 8.56
C LEU A 285 -1.54 27.62 8.46
N ASN A 286 -1.74 28.36 7.36
CA ASN A 286 -2.96 29.11 7.12
C ASN A 286 -4.21 28.20 7.05
N CYS A 287 -4.12 27.05 6.38
CA CYS A 287 -5.22 26.08 6.35
C CYS A 287 -5.51 25.49 7.74
N LYS A 288 -4.45 25.17 8.48
CA LYS A 288 -4.51 24.58 9.81
C LYS A 288 -5.23 25.50 10.81
N LEU A 289 -5.07 26.82 10.72
CA LEU A 289 -5.71 27.78 11.62
C LEU A 289 -7.24 27.74 11.57
N GLN A 290 -7.83 27.20 10.50
CA GLN A 290 -9.28 27.12 10.30
C GLN A 290 -9.95 25.94 11.04
N ILE A 291 -9.19 25.14 11.79
CA ILE A 291 -9.67 23.90 12.42
C ILE A 291 -9.70 24.05 13.95
N ALA A 292 -10.72 23.49 14.58
CA ALA A 292 -10.71 23.26 16.02
C ALA A 292 -9.51 22.38 16.43
N ASN A 293 -8.89 22.67 17.58
CA ASN A 293 -7.70 21.98 18.08
C ASN A 293 -6.48 22.03 17.15
N CYS A 294 -6.40 23.06 16.29
CA CYS A 294 -5.27 23.25 15.37
C CYS A 294 -3.90 23.16 16.07
N LYS A 295 -3.76 23.69 17.30
CA LYS A 295 -2.52 23.67 18.08
C LYS A 295 -1.95 22.25 18.32
N LEU A 296 -2.77 21.21 18.22
CA LEU A 296 -2.37 19.82 18.43
C LEU A 296 -1.71 19.16 17.21
N ILE A 297 -1.85 19.76 16.04
CA ILE A 297 -1.23 19.27 14.80
C ILE A 297 0.09 20.01 14.64
N LYS A 298 1.19 19.34 14.31
CA LYS A 298 2.46 20.01 13.98
C LYS A 298 2.75 19.89 12.49
N VAL A 299 3.16 20.99 11.86
CA VAL A 299 3.44 21.01 10.42
C VAL A 299 4.92 21.25 10.18
N VAL A 300 5.50 20.46 9.28
CA VAL A 300 6.87 20.63 8.79
C VAL A 300 6.89 20.52 7.27
N ALA A 301 7.87 21.18 6.65
CA ALA A 301 8.07 21.12 5.20
C ALA A 301 9.53 20.80 4.87
N LEU A 302 9.76 19.92 3.90
CA LEU A 302 11.08 19.50 3.47
C LEU A 302 11.42 20.13 2.12
N ALA A 303 12.38 21.05 2.09
CA ALA A 303 12.82 21.68 0.86
C ALA A 303 13.72 20.72 0.05
N LYS A 304 13.25 20.33 -1.14
CA LYS A 304 13.91 19.34 -2.02
C LYS A 304 15.38 19.65 -2.36
N LYS A 305 15.68 20.89 -2.75
CA LYS A 305 17.04 21.28 -3.19
C LYS A 305 18.03 21.37 -2.04
N GLU A 306 17.59 21.92 -0.91
CA GLU A 306 18.45 22.21 0.22
C GLU A 306 18.52 21.08 1.26
N ASN A 307 17.62 20.10 1.18
CA ASN A 307 17.43 19.05 2.20
C ASN A 307 17.37 19.63 3.62
N LYS A 308 16.60 20.72 3.78
CA LYS A 308 16.34 21.35 5.07
C LYS A 308 14.88 21.20 5.45
N LEU A 309 14.64 20.96 6.74
CA LEU A 309 13.33 20.93 7.36
C LEU A 309 12.98 22.32 7.91
N TYR A 310 11.87 22.86 7.42
CA TYR A 310 11.20 24.01 8.00
C TYR A 310 10.16 23.50 8.98
N ILE A 311 10.26 23.92 10.24
CA ILE A 311 9.42 23.42 11.33
C ILE A 311 8.56 24.57 11.86
N GLU A 312 7.27 24.30 12.05
CA GLU A 312 6.35 25.26 12.66
C GLU A 312 6.88 25.80 14.00
N GLY A 313 6.92 27.13 14.12
CA GLY A 313 7.37 27.83 15.32
C GLY A 313 8.90 27.91 15.47
N GLN A 314 9.65 27.58 14.43
CA GLN A 314 11.10 27.82 14.36
C GLN A 314 11.44 28.78 13.22
N GLU A 315 12.31 29.76 13.49
CA GLU A 315 12.71 30.77 12.50
C GLU A 315 13.71 30.23 11.47
N LYS A 316 14.68 29.42 11.92
CA LYS A 316 15.75 28.90 11.06
C LYS A 316 15.46 27.45 10.67
N PRO A 317 15.60 27.08 9.38
CA PRO A 317 15.45 25.71 8.96
C PRO A 317 16.63 24.86 9.44
N ILE A 318 16.35 23.59 9.74
CA ILE A 318 17.36 22.64 10.23
C ILE A 318 17.76 21.71 9.08
N ALA A 319 19.07 21.53 8.85
CA ALA A 319 19.55 20.59 7.85
C ALA A 319 19.10 19.16 8.20
N LEU A 320 18.50 18.44 7.26
CA LEU A 320 17.97 17.10 7.52
C LEU A 320 19.04 16.15 8.06
N LYS A 321 20.29 16.28 7.57
CA LYS A 321 21.46 15.49 8.01
C LYS A 321 21.85 15.70 9.48
N SER A 322 21.40 16.78 10.13
CA SER A 322 21.70 17.05 11.53
C SER A 322 20.79 16.28 12.50
N PHE A 323 19.70 15.68 12.01
CA PHE A 323 18.83 14.85 12.84
C PHE A 323 19.42 13.45 13.06
N PRO A 324 19.08 12.80 14.19
CA PRO A 324 19.39 11.38 14.41
C PRO A 324 18.98 10.52 13.22
N ARG A 325 19.75 9.47 12.96
CA ARG A 325 19.64 8.64 11.75
C ARG A 325 18.22 8.08 11.57
N GLU A 326 17.55 7.78 12.67
CA GLU A 326 16.21 7.24 12.72
C GLU A 326 15.16 8.25 12.24
N VAL A 327 15.25 9.51 12.68
CA VAL A 327 14.37 10.60 12.25
C VAL A 327 14.66 10.97 10.81
N PHE A 328 15.94 11.05 10.45
CA PHE A 328 16.39 11.26 9.07
C PHE A 328 15.74 10.24 8.12
N ASN A 329 15.83 8.95 8.46
CA ASN A 329 15.26 7.88 7.67
C ASN A 329 13.73 7.95 7.60
N LEU A 330 13.05 8.25 8.71
CA LEU A 330 11.58 8.38 8.74
C LEU A 330 11.10 9.51 7.81
N ILE A 331 11.73 10.67 7.85
CA ILE A 331 11.36 11.81 7.00
C ILE A 331 11.57 11.49 5.52
N LEU A 332 12.67 10.83 5.16
CA LEU A 332 12.88 10.37 3.79
C LEU A 332 11.84 9.33 3.37
N GLN A 333 11.52 8.36 4.22
CA GLN A 333 10.49 7.35 3.93
C GLN A 333 9.11 7.99 3.70
N LEU A 334 8.72 8.97 4.52
CA LEU A 334 7.47 9.71 4.37
C LEU A 334 7.43 10.43 3.01
N ARG A 335 8.51 11.15 2.65
CA ARG A 335 8.64 11.86 1.37
C ARG A 335 8.56 10.87 0.19
N ASP A 336 9.41 9.86 0.21
CA ASP A 336 9.55 8.91 -0.91
C ASP A 336 8.26 8.11 -1.11
N GLU A 337 7.55 7.79 -0.04
CA GLU A 337 6.25 7.11 -0.11
C GLU A 337 5.15 8.03 -0.66
N ALA A 338 5.12 9.31 -0.28
CA ALA A 338 4.20 10.31 -0.84
C ALA A 338 4.44 10.48 -2.35
N HIS A 339 5.71 10.65 -2.73
CA HIS A 339 6.13 10.78 -4.11
C HIS A 339 5.84 9.52 -4.94
N ARG A 340 6.13 8.33 -4.41
CA ARG A 340 5.81 7.03 -5.04
C ARG A 340 4.30 6.89 -5.25
N PHE A 341 3.49 7.32 -4.27
CA PHE A 341 2.05 7.24 -4.36
C PHE A 341 1.49 8.16 -5.46
N ALA A 342 2.08 9.35 -5.63
CA ALA A 342 1.81 10.27 -6.73
C ALA A 342 2.19 9.68 -8.10
N ILE A 343 3.43 9.20 -8.29
CA ILE A 343 3.89 8.60 -9.56
C ILE A 343 3.01 7.42 -9.99
N SER A 344 2.61 6.56 -9.04
CA SER A 344 1.78 5.40 -9.34
C SER A 344 0.38 5.75 -9.86
N TYR A 345 -0.11 6.97 -9.59
CA TYR A 345 -1.34 7.49 -10.16
C TYR A 345 -1.13 7.88 -11.62
N HIS A 346 -0.07 8.64 -11.89
CA HIS A 346 0.28 9.12 -13.22
C HIS A 346 0.52 7.97 -14.20
N ARG A 347 1.19 6.90 -13.76
CA ARG A 347 1.36 5.70 -14.58
C ARG A 347 0.00 5.07 -14.96
N LYS A 348 -0.94 4.99 -14.02
CA LYS A 348 -2.29 4.46 -14.29
C LYS A 348 -3.09 5.37 -15.22
N LEU A 349 -2.99 6.68 -15.07
CA LEU A 349 -3.66 7.62 -15.97
C LEU A 349 -3.14 7.49 -17.40
N ARG A 350 -1.81 7.41 -17.60
CA ARG A 350 -1.22 7.17 -18.92
C ARG A 350 -1.67 5.83 -19.53
N GLU A 351 -1.75 4.76 -18.74
CA GLU A 351 -2.28 3.47 -19.22
C GLU A 351 -3.77 3.53 -19.62
N ILE A 352 -4.55 4.44 -19.03
CA ILE A 352 -5.97 4.66 -19.37
C ILE A 352 -6.09 5.53 -20.61
N ASP A 353 -5.30 6.60 -20.73
CA ASP A 353 -5.34 7.52 -21.88
C ASP A 353 -4.77 6.89 -23.16
N LEU A 354 -3.90 5.88 -23.04
CA LEU A 354 -3.43 5.04 -24.16
C LEU A 354 -4.49 4.06 -24.68
N ARG A 355 -5.66 3.94 -24.02
CA ARG A 355 -6.78 3.18 -24.59
C ARG A 355 -7.53 4.08 -25.57
N PRO A 356 -7.75 3.68 -26.83
CA PRO A 356 -8.45 4.50 -27.81
C PRO A 356 -9.86 4.84 -27.28
N LYS A 357 -10.19 6.14 -27.25
CA LYS A 357 -11.46 6.69 -26.73
C LYS A 357 -12.69 6.39 -27.59
N ASN A 358 -12.58 5.54 -28.63
CA ASN A 358 -13.67 5.23 -29.55
C ASN A 358 -14.04 3.76 -29.52
N TRP A 359 -14.88 3.36 -28.56
CA TRP A 359 -15.79 2.21 -28.71
C TRP A 359 -17.13 2.59 -28.06
N TYR A 360 -17.87 3.46 -28.75
CA TYR A 360 -19.33 3.46 -28.67
C TYR A 360 -19.80 2.33 -29.59
N TYR A 361 -20.41 1.29 -29.01
CA TYR A 361 -21.62 0.60 -29.47
C TYR A 361 -22.20 -0.17 -28.28
#